data_AF-B9IN69-F1
#
_entry.id   AF-B9IN69-F1
#
_cell.length_a   1.000
_cell.length_b   1.000
_cell.length_c   1.000
_cell.angle_alpha   90.00
_cell.angle_beta   90.00
_cell.angle_gamma   90.00
#
_symmetry.space_group_name_H-M   'P 1'
#
loop_
_entity.id
_entity.type
_entity.pdbx_description
1 polymer ?
#
loop_
_entity_poly.entity_id
_entity_poly.type
_entity_poly.pdbx_seq_one_letter_code
_entity_poly.pdbx_strand_id
1 'polypeptide(L)' 'YVMVVMHVGVLIVLAGAGAPAAFAEVVSVGGLGKSLSTHSSRLFIKFFDSPRLFFGFNGSTF' A
#
# COMPACT_ATOMS: atom_id res chain seq x y z
N TYR A 1 11.26 -8.91 -5.04
CA TYR A 1 11.52 -8.73 -3.59
C TYR A 1 10.25 -8.25 -2.93
N VAL A 2 9.96 -8.69 -1.71
CA VAL A 2 8.72 -8.36 -1.01
C VAL A 2 9.03 -7.96 0.42
N MET A 3 8.49 -6.84 0.86
CA MET A 3 8.52 -6.38 2.25
C MET A 3 7.07 -6.16 2.69
N VAL A 4 6.72 -6.65 3.87
CA VAL A 4 5.38 -6.47 4.46
C VAL A 4 5.55 -5.89 5.86
N VAL A 5 4.81 -4.82 6.15
CA VAL A 5 4.76 -4.20 7.47
C VAL A 5 3.28 -4.13 7.87
N MET A 6 2.97 -4.56 9.09
CA MET A 6 1.62 -4.55 9.64
C MET A 6 1.61 -3.76 10.93
N HIS A 7 0.71 -2.78 11.01
CA HIS A 7 0.43 -2.04 12.24
C HIS A 7 -0.98 -2.42 12.73
N VAL A 8 -1.05 -2.94 13.95
CA VAL A 8 -2.31 -3.33 14.61
C VAL A 8 -2.66 -2.34 15.72
N GLY A 9 -3.95 -2.24 16.06
CA GLY A 9 -4.43 -1.35 17.13
C GLY A 9 -4.47 0.14 16.77
N VAL A 10 -4.20 0.49 15.51
CA VAL A 10 -4.33 1.86 15.01
C VAL A 10 -5.81 2.19 14.86
N LEU A 11 -6.24 3.31 15.45
CA LEU A 11 -7.59 3.83 15.23
C LEU A 11 -7.70 4.32 13.77
N ILE A 12 -8.65 3.76 13.02
CA ILE A 12 -8.95 4.18 11.66
C ILE A 12 -10.38 4.70 11.60
N VAL A 13 -10.52 5.94 11.17
CA VAL A 13 -11.83 6.55 10.87
C VAL A 13 -11.96 6.63 9.35
N LEU A 14 -12.88 5.88 8.79
CA LEU A 14 -13.15 5.84 7.35
C LEU A 14 -14.58 6.28 7.09
N ALA A 15 -14.75 7.28 6.23
CA ALA A 15 -16.03 7.94 5.94
C ALA A 15 -16.74 8.44 7.22
N GLY A 16 -15.97 8.93 8.20
CA GLY A 16 -16.50 9.40 9.49
C GLY A 16 -16.85 8.30 10.50
N ALA A 17 -16.70 7.02 10.15
CA ALA A 17 -17.01 5.89 11.04
C ALA A 17 -15.74 5.23 11.59
N GLY A 18 -15.69 5.04 12.93
CA GLY A 18 -14.64 4.31 13.64
C GLY A 18 -14.83 2.79 13.72
N ALA A 19 -15.73 2.22 12.91
CA ALA A 19 -15.90 0.76 12.80
C ALA A 19 -14.63 0.13 12.15
N PRO A 20 -14.48 -1.21 12.12
CA PRO A 20 -13.30 -1.88 11.54
C PRO A 20 -13.03 -1.51 10.08
N ALA A 21 -11.84 -0.97 9.81
CA ALA A 21 -11.36 -0.59 8.49
C ALA A 21 -9.86 -0.90 8.37
N ALA A 22 -9.35 -0.92 7.14
CA ALA A 22 -7.94 -1.12 6.86
C ALA A 22 -7.43 -0.15 5.79
N PHE A 23 -6.17 0.24 5.93
CA PHE A 23 -5.43 1.02 4.95
C PHE A 23 -4.14 0.27 4.61
N ALA A 24 -3.83 0.19 3.32
CA ALA A 24 -2.57 -0.40 2.85
C ALA A 24 -1.92 0.48 1.78
N GLU A 25 -0.60 0.50 1.75
CA GLU A 25 0.17 1.04 0.64
C GLU A 25 0.93 -0.10 -0.02
N VAL A 26 0.78 -0.21 -1.34
CA VAL A 26 1.53 -1.15 -2.16
C VAL A 26 2.45 -0.33 -3.04
N VAL A 27 3.74 -0.38 -2.73
CA VAL A 27 4.79 0.22 -3.55
C VAL A 27 5.47 -0.90 -4.33
N SER A 28 5.53 -0.74 -5.63
CA SER A 28 6.22 -1.68 -6.53
C SER A 28 7.14 -0.92 -7.46
N VAL A 29 8.13 -1.63 -8.03
CA VAL A 29 8.96 -1.14 -9.12
C VAL A 29 8.45 -1.81 -10.39
N GLY A 30 7.57 -1.12 -11.11
CA GLY A 30 6.80 -1.67 -12.21
C GLY A 30 5.71 -2.66 -11.78
N GLY A 31 4.94 -3.15 -12.75
CA GLY A 31 3.95 -4.22 -12.54
C GLY A 31 2.60 -3.77 -11.96
N LEU A 32 2.41 -2.48 -11.66
CA LEU A 32 1.12 -1.94 -11.24
C LEU A 32 0.31 -1.49 -12.46
N GLY A 33 -0.72 -2.27 -12.81
CA GLY A 33 -1.64 -1.97 -13.91
C GLY A 33 -2.91 -1.23 -13.47
N LYS A 34 -3.67 -0.71 -14.44
CA LYS A 34 -4.95 0.01 -14.20
C LYS A 34 -6.07 -0.86 -13.62
N SER A 35 -5.92 -2.18 -13.62
CA SER A 35 -6.93 -3.14 -13.19
C SER A 35 -6.69 -3.64 -11.75
N LEU A 36 -6.24 -2.76 -10.85
CA LEU A 36 -6.20 -3.05 -9.42
C LEU A 36 -7.41 -2.38 -8.77
N SER A 37 -8.45 -3.17 -8.48
CA SER A 37 -9.63 -2.74 -7.75
C SER A 37 -9.72 -3.48 -6.41
N THR A 38 -10.28 -2.81 -5.40
CA THR A 38 -10.67 -3.44 -4.15
C THR A 38 -12.17 -3.74 -4.19
N HIS A 39 -12.56 -4.94 -3.78
CA HIS A 39 -13.97 -5.31 -3.66
C HIS A 39 -14.56 -5.02 -2.27
N SER A 40 -13.74 -4.50 -1.34
CA SER A 40 -14.16 -4.19 0.03
C SER A 40 -14.37 -2.70 0.22
N SER A 41 -15.54 -2.33 0.74
CA SER A 41 -15.95 -0.95 0.97
C SER A 41 -15.19 -0.25 2.10
N ARG A 42 -14.51 -1.02 2.97
CA ARG A 42 -13.76 -0.49 4.12
C ARG A 42 -12.28 -0.87 4.11
N LEU A 43 -11.77 -1.19 2.93
CA LEU A 43 -10.36 -1.35 2.63
C LEU A 43 -9.95 -0.32 1.59
N PHE A 44 -9.03 0.56 1.98
CA PHE A 44 -8.40 1.47 1.04
C PHE A 44 -6.97 1.00 0.76
N ILE A 45 -6.63 0.85 -0.52
CA ILE A 45 -5.27 0.51 -0.94
C ILE A 45 -4.76 1.61 -1.86
N LYS A 46 -3.62 2.20 -1.51
CA LYS A 46 -2.90 3.10 -2.38
C LYS A 46 -1.81 2.34 -3.12
N PHE A 47 -1.88 2.38 -4.45
CA PHE A 47 -0.86 1.80 -5.31
C PHE A 47 0.10 2.89 -5.77
N PHE A 48 1.41 2.64 -5.66
CA PHE A 48 2.43 3.55 -6.12
C PHE A 48 3.49 2.80 -6.93
N ASP A 49 3.56 3.11 -8.21
CA ASP A 49 4.62 2.61 -9.09
C ASP A 49 5.84 3.52 -8.96
N SER A 50 6.89 2.97 -8.35
CA SER A 50 8.11 3.70 -8.01
C SER A 50 9.16 3.50 -9.10
N PRO A 51 9.73 4.58 -9.66
CA PRO A 51 10.91 4.49 -10.50
C PRO A 51 12.05 3.74 -9.78
N ARG A 52 12.75 2.87 -10.52
CA ARG A 52 13.87 2.06 -10.00
C ARG A 52 14.92 2.89 -9.24
N LEU A 53 15.23 4.07 -9.79
CA LEU A 53 16.19 5.05 -9.24
C LEU A 53 15.80 5.60 -7.86
N PHE A 54 14.53 5.50 -7.45
CA PHE A 54 14.05 5.98 -6.15
C PHE A 54 13.88 4.86 -5.13
N PHE A 55 14.22 3.62 -5.50
CA PHE A 55 14.05 2.47 -4.63
C PHE A 55 15.43 1.90 -4.27
N GLY A 56 15.85 2.11 -3.02
CA GLY A 56 17.15 1.67 -2.50
C GLY A 56 17.15 0.21 -2.06
N PHE A 57 18.22 -0.52 -2.36
CA PHE A 57 18.45 -1.88 -1.89
C PHE A 57 19.95 -2.21 -1.86
N ASN A 58 20.41 -2.84 -0.78
CA ASN A 58 21.78 -3.35 -0.63
C ASN A 58 22.89 -2.32 -0.94
N GLY A 59 22.74 -1.09 -0.46
CA GLY A 59 23.72 -0.02 -0.64
C GLY A 59 23.71 0.67 -2.01
N SER A 60 22.75 0.36 -2.89
CA SER A 60 22.52 1.03 -4.16
C SER A 60 21.01 1.24 -4.42
N THR A 61 20.64 1.56 -5.66
CA THR A 61 19.25 1.59 -6.15
C THR A 61 19.01 0.48 -7.18
N PHE A 62 17.74 0.17 -7.45
CA PHE A 62 17.34 -0.87 -8.41
C PHE A 62 17.60 -0.50 -9.87
#